data_AF-A0A9D1G0L3-F1
#
_entry.id   AF-A0A9D1G0L3-F1
#
_cell.length_a   1.000
_cell.length_b   1.000
_cell.length_c   1.000
_cell.angle_alpha   90.00
_cell.angle_beta   90.00
_cell.angle_gamma   90.00
#
_symmetry.space_group_name_H-M   'P 1'
#
loop_
_entity.id
_entity.type
_entity.pdbx_description
1 polymer ?
#
loop_
_entity_poly.entity_id
_entity_poly.type
_entity_poly.pdbx_seq_one_letter_code
_entity_poly.pdbx_strand_id
1 'polypeptide(L)'
;KILRLTPDRARAMAVTENFDAAAWEAQVRRIFGKTAPQILKIEEKTHKNDPQKHAARVEKLIGHWDEVLSIIREELPSYDFIIGVMRAAGLPMTPAGIGVSLADTKDALLGARDIRDKYLSCSMLWDLGYLNDFVQAIEMEANQI
;
A
#
# COMPACT_ATOMS: atom_id res chain seq x y z
N LYS A 1 5.34 5.34 10.15
CA LYS A 1 5.35 3.87 10.39
C LYS A 1 6.47 3.15 9.63
N ILE A 2 6.64 3.38 8.31
CA ILE A 2 7.68 2.73 7.48
C ILE A 2 9.10 2.85 8.06
N LEU A 3 9.50 4.04 8.54
CA LEU A 3 10.83 4.29 9.12
C LEU A 3 11.20 3.42 10.34
N ARG A 4 10.22 2.70 10.92
CA ARG A 4 10.40 1.81 12.07
C ARG A 4 10.28 0.33 11.69
N LEU A 5 10.07 0.01 10.41
CA LEU A 5 9.96 -1.37 9.94
C LEU A 5 11.34 -1.99 9.78
N THR A 6 11.46 -3.24 10.21
CA THR A 6 12.53 -4.15 9.83
C THR A 6 11.91 -5.26 8.98
N PRO A 7 12.31 -5.41 7.70
CA PRO A 7 11.79 -6.46 6.85
C PRO A 7 12.03 -7.84 7.45
N ASP A 8 10.96 -8.63 7.54
CA ASP A 8 11.03 -10.05 7.87
C ASP A 8 10.87 -10.82 6.57
N ARG A 9 11.94 -11.50 6.15
CA ARG A 9 11.94 -12.27 4.90
C ARG A 9 10.91 -13.40 4.93
N ALA A 10 10.75 -14.10 6.05
CA ALA A 10 9.79 -15.19 6.14
C ALA A 10 8.36 -14.67 5.99
N ARG A 11 8.05 -13.55 6.68
CA ARG A 11 6.78 -12.85 6.52
C ARG A 11 6.53 -12.40 5.08
N ALA A 12 7.55 -11.83 4.43
CA ALA A 12 7.45 -11.37 3.05
C ALA A 12 7.14 -12.54 2.09
N MET A 13 7.88 -13.65 2.19
CA MET A 13 7.68 -14.83 1.33
C MET A 13 6.31 -15.49 1.54
N ALA A 14 5.78 -15.47 2.77
CA ALA A 14 4.46 -16.01 3.09
C ALA A 14 3.31 -15.30 2.35
N VAL A 15 3.53 -14.11 1.78
CA VAL A 15 2.51 -13.35 1.03
C VAL A 15 2.01 -14.13 -0.17
N THR A 16 2.92 -14.73 -0.96
CA THR A 16 2.55 -15.50 -2.15
C THR A 16 2.24 -16.96 -1.85
N GLU A 17 2.80 -17.52 -0.77
CA GLU A 17 2.43 -18.87 -0.30
C GLU A 17 0.95 -18.94 0.12
N ASN A 18 0.44 -17.87 0.72
CA ASN A 18 -0.94 -17.76 1.19
C ASN A 18 -1.82 -16.94 0.22
N PHE A 19 -1.37 -16.70 -1.01
CA PHE A 19 -2.13 -15.88 -1.95
C PHE A 19 -3.32 -16.65 -2.50
N ASP A 20 -4.53 -16.18 -2.18
CA ASP A 20 -5.78 -16.68 -2.73
C ASP A 20 -6.23 -15.80 -3.90
N ALA A 21 -6.06 -16.32 -5.12
CA ALA A 21 -6.44 -15.63 -6.34
C ALA A 21 -7.95 -15.34 -6.44
N ALA A 22 -8.80 -16.23 -5.93
CA ALA A 22 -10.25 -16.05 -5.97
C ALA A 22 -10.69 -14.96 -4.98
N ALA A 23 -10.12 -14.96 -3.77
CA ALA A 23 -10.38 -13.90 -2.79
C ALA A 23 -9.88 -12.54 -3.28
N TRP A 24 -8.69 -12.50 -3.91
CA TRP A 24 -8.17 -11.30 -4.53
C TRP A 24 -9.07 -10.79 -5.67
N GLU A 25 -9.52 -11.67 -6.57
CA GLU A 25 -10.43 -11.27 -7.65
C GLU A 25 -11.77 -10.73 -7.10
N ALA A 26 -12.33 -11.37 -6.07
CA ALA A 26 -13.54 -10.90 -5.40
C ALA A 26 -13.33 -9.50 -4.79
N GLN A 27 -12.17 -9.25 -4.19
CA GLN A 27 -11.80 -7.92 -3.67
C GLN A 27 -11.70 -6.88 -4.80
N VAL A 28 -11.05 -7.21 -5.92
CA VAL A 28 -10.95 -6.33 -7.10
C VAL A 28 -12.34 -5.98 -7.63
N ARG A 29 -13.22 -6.97 -7.76
CA ARG A 29 -14.60 -6.76 -8.22
C ARG A 29 -15.40 -5.86 -7.28
N ARG A 30 -15.22 -6.03 -5.96
CA ARG A 30 -15.87 -5.20 -4.94
C ARG A 30 -15.38 -3.75 -4.99
N ILE A 31 -14.07 -3.52 -5.05
CA ILE A 31 -13.47 -2.17 -5.02
C ILE A 31 -13.73 -1.41 -6.31
N PHE A 32 -13.52 -2.05 -7.47
CA PHE A 32 -13.51 -1.36 -8.75
C PHE A 32 -14.82 -1.44 -9.52
N GLY A 33 -15.76 -2.30 -9.10
CA GLY A 33 -17.06 -2.48 -9.75
C GLY A 33 -16.93 -2.69 -11.26
N LYS A 34 -17.45 -1.73 -12.04
CA LYS A 34 -17.44 -1.79 -13.51
C LYS A 34 -16.03 -1.74 -14.12
N THR A 35 -15.03 -1.27 -13.38
CA THR A 35 -13.64 -1.18 -13.83
C THR A 35 -12.83 -2.45 -13.51
N ALA A 36 -13.39 -3.39 -12.76
CA ALA A 36 -12.71 -4.63 -12.37
C ALA A 36 -12.13 -5.43 -13.57
N PRO A 37 -12.83 -5.61 -14.71
CA PRO A 37 -12.27 -6.34 -15.85
C PRO A 37 -10.96 -5.75 -16.37
N GLN A 38 -10.80 -4.42 -16.35
CA GLN A 38 -9.57 -3.76 -16.74
C GLN A 38 -8.44 -4.04 -15.74
N ILE A 39 -8.75 -4.12 -14.45
CA ILE A 39 -7.77 -4.44 -13.40
C ILE A 39 -7.28 -5.87 -13.54
N LEU A 40 -8.19 -6.83 -13.78
CA LEU A 40 -7.82 -8.23 -14.00
C LEU A 40 -6.93 -8.37 -15.24
N LYS A 41 -7.24 -7.64 -16.33
CA LYS A 41 -6.40 -7.62 -17.53
C LYS A 41 -5.00 -7.03 -17.29
N ILE A 42 -4.87 -6.06 -16.38
CA ILE A 42 -3.55 -5.56 -15.97
C ILE A 42 -2.76 -6.67 -15.29
N GLU A 43 -3.37 -7.41 -14.38
CA GLU A 43 -2.71 -8.53 -13.71
C GLU A 43 -2.31 -9.63 -14.69
N GLU A 44 -3.19 -10.03 -15.61
CA GLU A 44 -2.86 -11.00 -16.66
C GLU A 44 -1.64 -10.59 -17.50
N LYS A 45 -1.45 -9.29 -17.72
CA LYS A 45 -0.31 -8.76 -18.49
C LYS A 45 0.97 -8.65 -17.67
N THR A 46 0.85 -8.28 -16.39
CA THR A 46 1.98 -7.82 -15.57
C THR A 46 2.46 -8.90 -14.60
N HIS A 47 1.56 -9.77 -14.18
CA HIS A 47 1.78 -10.83 -13.20
C HIS A 47 2.36 -10.29 -11.88
N LYS A 48 1.72 -9.29 -11.29
CA LYS A 48 2.21 -8.67 -10.04
C LYS A 48 2.10 -9.62 -8.85
N ASN A 49 1.14 -10.55 -8.89
CA ASN A 49 0.91 -11.60 -7.90
C ASN A 49 1.80 -12.85 -8.11
N ASP A 50 2.62 -12.90 -9.16
CA ASP A 50 3.45 -14.08 -9.45
C ASP A 50 4.49 -14.34 -8.33
N PRO A 51 4.57 -15.56 -7.78
CA PRO A 51 5.49 -15.90 -6.69
C PRO A 51 6.97 -15.68 -7.01
N GLN A 52 7.41 -15.97 -8.23
CA GLN A 52 8.82 -15.83 -8.60
C GLN A 52 9.20 -14.35 -8.75
N LYS A 53 8.34 -13.56 -9.40
CA LYS A 53 8.51 -12.11 -9.52
C LYS A 53 8.43 -11.43 -8.16
N HIS A 54 7.53 -11.85 -7.29
CA HIS A 54 7.45 -11.35 -5.91
C HIS A 54 8.73 -11.65 -5.14
N ALA A 55 9.20 -12.91 -5.13
CA ALA A 55 10.43 -13.28 -4.44
C ALA A 55 11.63 -12.45 -4.92
N ALA A 56 11.77 -12.25 -6.24
CA ALA A 56 12.83 -11.40 -6.80
C ALA A 56 12.75 -9.94 -6.32
N ARG A 57 11.53 -9.38 -6.21
CA ARG A 57 11.33 -8.03 -5.64
C ARG A 57 11.66 -7.98 -4.17
N VAL A 58 11.26 -8.99 -3.39
CA VAL A 58 11.54 -9.07 -1.95
C VAL A 58 13.03 -9.12 -1.68
N GLU A 59 13.78 -9.98 -2.38
CA GLU A 59 15.24 -10.06 -2.20
C GLU A 59 15.92 -8.72 -2.48
N LYS A 60 15.53 -8.05 -3.59
CA LYS A 60 16.04 -6.73 -3.91
C LYS A 60 15.67 -5.69 -2.85
N LEU A 61 14.42 -5.69 -2.40
CA LEU A 61 13.92 -4.73 -1.42
C LEU A 61 14.62 -4.89 -0.06
N ILE A 62 14.79 -6.12 0.41
CA ILE A 62 15.47 -6.42 1.68
C ILE A 62 16.96 -6.07 1.56
N GLY A 63 17.62 -6.45 0.46
CA GLY A 63 19.04 -6.15 0.24
C GLY A 63 19.37 -4.65 0.17
N HIS A 64 18.37 -3.81 -0.16
CA HIS A 64 18.51 -2.36 -0.25
C HIS A 64 17.69 -1.61 0.81
N TRP A 65 17.26 -2.27 1.89
CA TRP A 65 16.32 -1.64 2.83
C TRP A 65 16.88 -0.40 3.52
N ASP A 66 18.16 -0.42 3.92
CA ASP A 66 18.81 0.73 4.55
C ASP A 66 18.89 1.93 3.60
N GLU A 67 19.12 1.69 2.30
CA GLU A 67 19.12 2.72 1.26
C GLU A 67 17.72 3.34 1.11
N VAL A 68 16.67 2.50 1.08
CA VAL A 68 15.28 2.97 1.06
C VAL A 68 14.99 3.85 2.28
N LEU A 69 15.43 3.45 3.47
CA LEU A 69 15.26 4.25 4.68
C LEU A 69 16.05 5.56 4.64
N SER A 70 17.25 5.57 4.03
CA SER A 70 18.04 6.81 3.83
C SER A 70 17.30 7.78 2.93
N ILE A 71 16.86 7.32 1.75
CA ILE A 71 16.12 8.13 0.76
C ILE A 71 14.85 8.72 1.40
N ILE A 72 14.09 7.94 2.17
CA ILE A 72 12.90 8.45 2.85
C ILE A 72 13.23 9.58 3.82
N ARG A 73 14.35 9.49 4.54
CA ARG A 73 14.77 10.53 5.50
C ARG A 73 15.30 11.79 4.82
N GLU A 74 15.98 11.62 3.69
CA GLU A 74 16.64 12.71 2.96
C GLU A 74 15.65 13.47 2.06
N GLU A 75 14.76 12.77 1.38
CA GLU A 75 13.94 13.34 0.30
C GLU A 75 12.52 13.71 0.73
N LEU A 76 11.99 13.10 1.80
CA LEU A 76 10.62 13.39 2.24
C LEU A 76 10.57 14.43 3.36
N PRO A 77 9.64 15.40 3.28
CA PRO A 77 9.37 16.29 4.40
C PRO A 77 8.86 15.50 5.61
N SER A 78 9.09 16.04 6.80
CA SER A 78 8.59 15.45 8.03
C SER A 78 7.05 15.46 8.07
N TYR A 79 6.50 14.53 8.84
CA TYR A 79 5.05 14.46 9.08
C TYR A 79 4.51 15.79 9.63
N ASP A 80 5.18 16.36 10.64
CA ASP A 80 4.76 17.61 11.27
C ASP A 80 4.79 18.79 10.31
N PHE A 81 5.77 18.82 9.39
CA PHE A 81 5.84 19.84 8.35
C PHE A 81 4.62 19.77 7.42
N ILE A 82 4.30 18.58 6.89
CA ILE A 82 3.15 18.39 6.00
C ILE A 82 1.85 18.78 6.71
N ILE A 83 1.64 18.30 7.93
CA ILE A 83 0.44 18.63 8.72
C ILE A 83 0.36 20.13 9.01
N GLY A 84 1.48 20.78 9.34
CA GLY A 84 1.54 22.22 9.56
C GLY A 84 1.15 23.03 8.32
N VAL A 85 1.68 22.68 7.14
CA VAL A 85 1.34 23.34 5.87
C VAL A 85 -0.14 23.14 5.54
N MET A 86 -0.66 21.91 5.69
CA MET A 86 -2.07 21.61 5.41
C MET A 86 -3.02 22.41 6.31
N ARG A 87 -2.73 22.48 7.62
CA ARG A 87 -3.51 23.27 8.57
C ARG A 87 -3.48 24.76 8.26
N ALA A 88 -2.31 25.32 7.98
CA ALA A 88 -2.15 26.74 7.65
C ALA A 88 -2.91 27.12 6.37
N ALA A 89 -3.01 26.20 5.41
CA ALA A 89 -3.78 26.38 4.18
C ALA A 89 -5.29 26.11 4.34
N GLY A 90 -5.77 25.73 5.52
CA GLY A 90 -7.17 25.41 5.77
C GLY A 90 -7.66 24.16 5.03
N LEU A 91 -6.76 23.22 4.73
CA LEU A 91 -7.11 21.99 4.03
C LEU A 91 -7.85 21.00 4.95
N PRO A 92 -8.74 20.16 4.40
CA PRO A 92 -9.30 19.04 5.13
C PRO A 92 -8.20 18.11 5.67
N MET A 93 -8.25 17.84 6.98
CA MET A 93 -7.23 17.03 7.67
C MET A 93 -7.58 15.54 7.74
N THR A 94 -8.78 15.16 7.32
CA THR A 94 -9.27 13.79 7.31
C THR A 94 -10.02 13.49 6.00
N PRO A 95 -10.08 12.21 5.57
CA PRO A 95 -10.90 11.83 4.41
C PRO A 95 -12.38 12.21 4.55
N ALA A 96 -12.93 12.14 5.75
CA ALA A 96 -14.31 12.57 6.02
C ALA A 96 -14.53 14.06 5.70
N GLY A 97 -13.50 14.90 5.88
CA GLY A 97 -13.54 16.32 5.52
C GLY A 97 -13.70 16.60 4.01
N ILE A 98 -13.49 15.58 3.15
CA ILE A 98 -13.77 15.64 1.71
C ILE A 98 -14.90 14.69 1.29
N GLY A 99 -15.69 14.20 2.25
CA GLY A 99 -16.80 13.28 1.97
C GLY A 99 -16.37 11.85 1.61
N VAL A 100 -15.12 11.46 1.90
CA VAL A 100 -14.62 10.10 1.67
C VAL A 100 -14.79 9.28 2.95
N SER A 101 -15.44 8.12 2.83
CA SER A 101 -15.67 7.25 3.98
C SER A 101 -14.38 6.54 4.42
N LEU A 102 -14.37 6.03 5.65
CA LEU A 102 -13.27 5.21 6.14
C LEU A 102 -13.10 3.92 5.33
N ALA A 103 -14.22 3.32 4.90
CA ALA A 103 -14.20 2.14 4.04
C ALA A 103 -13.55 2.46 2.69
N ASP A 104 -13.95 3.57 2.05
CA ASP A 104 -13.35 4.01 0.78
C ASP A 104 -11.87 4.38 0.95
N THR A 105 -11.48 4.93 2.09
CA THR A 105 -10.07 5.24 2.40
C THR A 105 -9.23 3.96 2.46
N LYS A 106 -9.73 2.92 3.12
CA LYS A 106 -9.08 1.60 3.19
C LYS A 106 -9.01 0.95 1.81
N ASP A 107 -10.09 1.02 1.06
CA ASP A 107 -10.17 0.47 -0.29
C ASP A 107 -9.24 1.19 -1.26
N ALA A 108 -9.07 2.51 -1.10
CA ALA A 108 -8.12 3.28 -1.89
C ALA A 108 -6.68 2.79 -1.67
N LEU A 109 -6.28 2.51 -0.43
CA LEU A 109 -4.94 1.99 -0.14
C LEU A 109 -4.76 0.56 -0.69
N LEU A 110 -5.74 -0.32 -0.48
CA LEU A 110 -5.71 -1.69 -0.98
C LEU A 110 -5.66 -1.73 -2.53
N GLY A 111 -6.60 -1.04 -3.17
CA GLY A 111 -6.75 -1.02 -4.63
C GLY A 111 -5.65 -0.25 -5.37
N ALA A 112 -4.95 0.69 -4.72
CA ALA A 112 -3.90 1.49 -5.38
C ALA A 112 -2.78 0.64 -6.01
N ARG A 113 -2.51 -0.54 -5.46
CA ARG A 113 -1.55 -1.51 -6.03
C ARG A 113 -2.05 -2.11 -7.35
N ASP A 114 -3.35 -2.37 -7.44
CA ASP A 114 -3.93 -3.16 -8.51
C ASP A 114 -4.27 -2.31 -9.73
N ILE A 115 -4.66 -1.05 -9.51
CA ILE A 115 -5.17 -0.15 -10.56
C ILE A 115 -4.18 0.16 -11.69
N ARG A 116 -2.86 0.12 -11.44
CA ARG A 116 -1.82 0.44 -12.44
C ARG A 116 -0.58 -0.45 -12.27
N ASP A 117 0.19 -0.57 -13.36
CA ASP A 117 1.51 -1.21 -13.34
C ASP A 117 2.57 -0.21 -12.86
N LYS A 118 2.56 0.06 -11.55
CA LYS A 118 3.54 0.93 -10.88
C LYS A 118 3.96 0.31 -9.56
N TYR A 119 5.25 0.44 -9.25
CA TYR A 119 5.77 0.08 -7.94
C TYR A 119 5.67 1.28 -7.00
N LEU A 120 4.69 1.25 -6.10
CA LEU A 120 4.44 2.30 -5.12
C LEU A 120 4.56 1.74 -3.70
N SER A 121 4.39 2.59 -2.68
CA SER A 121 4.44 2.19 -1.28
C SER A 121 3.46 1.06 -0.94
N CYS A 122 2.28 1.01 -1.54
CA CYS A 122 1.34 -0.11 -1.37
C CYS A 122 1.87 -1.44 -1.93
N SER A 123 2.57 -1.42 -3.08
CA SER A 123 3.24 -2.59 -3.65
C SER A 123 4.38 -3.06 -2.75
N MET A 124 5.18 -2.13 -2.23
CA MET A 124 6.25 -2.40 -1.27
C MET A 124 5.72 -3.02 0.03
N LEU A 125 4.66 -2.44 0.60
CA LEU A 125 4.01 -2.95 1.79
C LEU A 125 3.38 -4.33 1.57
N TRP A 126 2.84 -4.59 0.37
CA TRP A 126 2.35 -5.92 0.00
C TRP A 126 3.48 -6.93 -0.10
N ASP A 127 4.56 -6.61 -0.82
CA ASP A 127 5.73 -7.49 -0.97
C ASP A 127 6.31 -7.87 0.40
N LEU A 128 6.36 -6.93 1.36
CA LEU A 128 6.85 -7.16 2.73
C LEU A 128 5.82 -7.80 3.68
N GLY A 129 4.56 -7.98 3.24
CA GLY A 129 3.49 -8.55 4.05
C GLY A 129 2.90 -7.63 5.12
N TYR A 130 3.03 -6.30 4.98
CA TYR A 130 2.53 -5.28 5.92
C TYR A 130 1.33 -4.46 5.41
N LEU A 131 0.86 -4.67 4.17
CA LEU A 131 -0.21 -3.85 3.59
C LEU A 131 -1.48 -3.82 4.48
N ASN A 132 -1.93 -4.98 4.95
CA ASN A 132 -3.12 -5.07 5.80
C ASN A 132 -2.93 -4.39 7.17
N ASP A 133 -1.74 -4.47 7.78
CA ASP A 133 -1.42 -3.76 9.02
C ASP A 133 -1.57 -2.24 8.83
N PHE A 134 -1.13 -1.72 7.67
CA PHE A 134 -1.26 -0.30 7.34
C PHE A 134 -2.71 0.09 7.07
N VAL A 135 -3.50 -0.78 6.43
CA VAL A 135 -4.94 -0.55 6.22
C VAL A 135 -5.69 -0.51 7.55
N GLN A 136 -5.37 -1.41 8.49
CA GLN A 136 -5.95 -1.39 9.84
C GLN A 136 -5.50 -0.16 10.64
N ALA A 137 -4.26 0.28 10.46
CA ALA A 137 -3.75 1.47 11.10
C ALA A 137 -4.51 2.77 10.74
N ILE A 138 -5.13 2.85 9.56
CA ILE A 138 -5.94 4.01 9.14
C ILE A 138 -7.09 4.26 10.14
N GLU A 139 -7.71 3.20 10.68
CA GLU A 139 -8.77 3.30 11.69
C GLU A 139 -8.30 3.99 12.97
N MET A 140 -7.06 3.72 13.38
CA MET A 140 -6.53 4.25 14.65
C MET A 140 -6.15 5.72 14.54
N GLU A 141 -5.66 6.16 13.37
CA GLU A 141 -5.21 7.54 13.15
C GLU A 141 -6.37 8.50 12.87
N ALA A 142 -7.46 8.03 12.25
CA ALA A 142 -8.67 8.84 12.07
C ALA A 142 -9.29 9.31 13.41
N ASN A 143 -8.99 8.62 14.51
CA ASN A 143 -9.45 8.97 15.87
C ASN A 143 -8.47 9.86 16.66
N GLN A 144 -7.32 10.22 16.07
CA GLN A 144 -6.24 10.97 16.75
C GLN A 144 -5.94 12.35 16.13
N ILE A 145 -6.60 12.70 15.02
CA ILE A 145 -6.45 13.98 14.31
C ILE A 145 -7.60 14.92 14.65
#